data_AF-A0A931SL46-F1
#
_entry.id   AF-A0A931SL46-F1
#
_cell.length_a   1.000
_cell.length_b   1.000
_cell.length_c   1.000
_cell.angle_alpha   90.00
_cell.angle_beta   90.00
_cell.angle_gamma   90.00
#
_symmetry.space_group_name_H-M   'P 1'
#
loop_
_entity.id
_entity.type
_entity.pdbx_description
1 polymer ?
#
loop_
_entity_poly.entity_id
_entity_poly.type
_entity_poly.pdbx_seq_one_letter_code
_entity_poly.pdbx_strand_id
1 'polypeptide(L)'
;YGTAGDGNRQGGRLDSLIKRGVRLAVCQMATRAIAGQIARAANQETGAVFQELAANRLANAHMVPAGIVAVNRAQERGYSFVVAV
;
A
#
# COMPACT_ATOMS: atom_id res chain seq x y z
N TYR A 1 -15.01 -8.61 -13.56
CA TYR A 1 -13.99 -8.70 -12.50
C TYR A 1 -12.67 -9.03 -13.16
N GLY A 2 -11.75 -8.05 -13.23
CA GLY A 2 -10.58 -8.11 -14.11
C GLY A 2 -9.47 -9.00 -13.55
N THR A 3 -8.93 -9.86 -14.42
CA THR A 3 -7.88 -10.82 -14.14
C THR A 3 -6.53 -10.15 -13.83
N ALA A 4 -5.80 -10.78 -12.91
CA ALA A 4 -4.46 -10.40 -12.49
C ALA A 4 -3.47 -10.64 -13.64
N GLY A 5 -2.76 -9.59 -14.04
CA GLY A 5 -1.82 -9.62 -15.16
C GLY A 5 -1.65 -8.23 -15.74
N ASP A 6 -0.65 -7.51 -15.25
CA ASP A 6 0.17 -6.49 -15.95
C ASP A 6 0.49 -5.32 -15.03
N GLY A 7 1.76 -5.29 -14.60
CA GLY A 7 2.36 -4.37 -13.63
C GLY A 7 2.41 -2.89 -14.03
N ASN A 8 1.61 -2.45 -15.01
CA ASN A 8 1.46 -1.04 -15.37
C ASN A 8 -0.01 -0.61 -15.60
N ARG A 9 -1.00 -1.44 -15.22
CA ARG A 9 -2.44 -1.11 -15.37
C ARG A 9 -3.11 -0.63 -14.08
N GLN A 10 -2.37 -0.57 -12.97
CA GLN A 10 -2.96 -0.28 -11.65
C GLN A 10 -3.08 1.23 -11.39
N GLY A 11 -2.11 2.04 -11.81
CA GLY A 11 -2.12 3.49 -11.59
C GLY A 11 -3.37 4.19 -12.15
N GLY A 12 -3.71 3.95 -13.42
CA GLY A 12 -4.90 4.54 -14.05
C GLY A 12 -6.24 4.01 -13.49
N ARG A 13 -6.27 2.77 -13.00
CA ARG A 13 -7.48 2.19 -12.37
C ARG A 13 -7.68 2.71 -10.95
N LEU A 14 -6.60 2.89 -10.18
CA LEU A 14 -6.65 3.41 -8.82
C LEU A 14 -7.04 4.89 -8.79
N ASP A 15 -6.58 5.70 -9.74
CA ASP A 15 -6.99 7.10 -9.85
C ASP A 15 -8.52 7.25 -9.97
N SER A 16 -9.15 6.40 -10.80
CA SER A 16 -10.61 6.39 -10.94
C SER A 16 -11.35 6.01 -9.66
N LEU A 17 -10.74 5.18 -8.80
CA LEU A 17 -11.28 4.77 -7.51
C LEU A 17 -11.06 5.85 -6.44
N ILE A 18 -9.90 6.51 -6.44
CA ILE A 18 -9.60 7.64 -5.56
C ILE A 18 -10.59 8.78 -5.81
N LYS A 19 -10.90 9.10 -7.08
CA LYS A 19 -11.92 10.08 -7.46
C LYS A 19 -13.33 9.73 -6.96
N ARG A 20 -13.62 8.44 -6.75
CA ARG A 20 -14.88 7.95 -6.16
C ARG A 20 -14.88 7.98 -4.63
N GLY A 21 -13.81 8.47 -4.00
CA GLY A 21 -13.71 8.62 -2.54
C GLY A 21 -13.05 7.44 -1.82
N VAL A 22 -12.42 6.51 -2.53
CA VAL A 22 -11.67 5.40 -1.90
C VAL A 22 -10.46 5.96 -1.15
N ARG A 23 -10.30 5.53 0.11
CA ARG A 23 -9.10 5.80 0.92
C ARG A 23 -8.18 4.59 0.90
N LEU A 24 -6.90 4.82 0.65
CA LEU A 24 -5.89 3.78 0.60
C LEU A 24 -5.08 3.77 1.90
N ALA A 25 -4.83 2.58 2.44
CA ALA A 25 -3.96 2.38 3.60
C ALA A 25 -2.77 1.50 3.21
N VAL A 26 -1.56 1.90 3.60
CA VAL A 26 -0.31 1.20 3.30
C VAL A 26 0.34 0.75 4.59
N CYS A 27 0.64 -0.55 4.69
CA CYS A 27 1.24 -1.15 5.87
C CYS A 27 2.72 -0.76 6.02
N GLN A 28 3.04 0.08 6.99
CA GLN A 28 4.42 0.53 7.23
C GLN A 28 5.39 -0.62 7.53
N MET A 29 4.95 -1.64 8.27
CA MET A 29 5.77 -2.83 8.52
C MET A 29 6.13 -3.58 7.23
N ALA A 30 5.15 -3.77 6.34
CA ALA A 30 5.39 -4.42 5.05
C ALA A 30 6.29 -3.55 4.15
N THR A 31 6.06 -2.23 4.13
CA THR A 31 6.91 -1.30 3.37
C THR A 31 8.37 -1.35 3.83
N ARG A 32 8.63 -1.47 5.15
CA ARG A 32 10.00 -1.65 5.66
C ARG A 32 10.62 -2.98 5.25
N ALA A 33 9.85 -4.07 5.26
CA ALA A 33 10.33 -5.37 4.78
C ALA A 33 10.71 -5.32 3.29
N ILE A 34 9.84 -4.73 2.47
CA ILE A 34 10.08 -4.52 1.03
C ILE A 34 11.27 -3.59 0.80
N ALA A 35 11.36 -2.48 1.55
CA ALA A 35 12.50 -1.57 1.49
C ALA A 35 13.82 -2.30 1.81
N GLY A 36 13.81 -3.21 2.79
CA GLY A 36 14.98 -4.03 3.12
C GLY A 36 15.37 -4.99 1.99
N GLN A 37 14.41 -5.55 1.25
CA GLN A 37 14.70 -6.37 0.07
C GLN A 37 15.28 -5.54 -1.07
N ILE A 38 14.69 -4.37 -1.35
CA ILE A 38 15.15 -3.44 -2.39
C ILE A 38 16.55 -2.93 -2.06
N ALA A 39 16.77 -2.49 -0.82
CA ALA A 39 18.06 -1.99 -0.34
C ALA A 39 19.19 -3.01 -0.51
N ARG A 40 18.92 -4.30 -0.23
CA ARG A 40 19.89 -5.39 -0.48
C ARG A 40 20.21 -5.57 -1.96
N ALA A 41 19.20 -5.51 -2.83
CA ALA A 41 19.40 -5.66 -4.26
C ALA A 41 20.11 -4.45 -4.89
N ALA A 42 19.85 -3.24 -4.40
CA ALA A 42 20.39 -1.99 -4.91
C ALA A 42 21.68 -1.53 -4.19
N ASN A 43 22.17 -2.26 -3.19
CA ASN A 43 23.26 -1.86 -2.29
C ASN A 43 23.03 -0.46 -1.67
N GLN A 44 21.80 -0.19 -1.25
CA GLN A 44 21.40 1.06 -0.60
C GLN A 44 21.08 0.86 0.89
N GLU A 45 20.93 1.96 1.62
CA GLU A 45 20.49 1.94 3.01
C GLU A 45 18.96 1.77 3.09
N THR A 46 18.48 0.89 3.98
CA THR A 46 17.06 0.50 4.06
C THR A 46 16.16 1.66 4.50
N GLY A 47 16.61 2.48 5.44
CA GLY A 47 15.91 3.68 5.88
C GLY A 47 15.72 4.69 4.73
N ALA A 48 16.75 4.95 3.94
CA ALA A 48 16.69 5.82 2.78
C ALA A 48 15.67 5.32 1.74
N VAL A 49 15.71 4.03 1.39
CA VAL A 49 14.73 3.41 0.50
C VAL A 49 13.32 3.49 1.09
N PHE A 50 13.15 3.24 2.38
CA PHE A 50 11.85 3.37 3.05
C PHE A 50 11.31 4.81 2.96
N GLN A 51 12.15 5.82 3.19
CA GLN A 51 11.73 7.21 3.11
C GLN A 51 11.34 7.60 1.68
N GLU A 52 12.08 7.12 0.68
CA GLU A 52 11.73 7.31 -0.72
C GLU A 52 10.37 6.69 -1.06
N LEU A 53 10.12 5.45 -0.65
CA LEU A 53 8.83 4.77 -0.86
C LEU A 53 7.68 5.47 -0.12
N ALA A 54 7.93 5.98 1.08
CA ALA A 54 6.93 6.70 1.87
C ALA A 54 6.61 8.09 1.28
N ALA A 55 7.61 8.77 0.72
CA ALA A 55 7.45 10.05 0.05
C ALA A 55 6.72 9.92 -1.30
N ASN A 56 7.03 8.87 -2.08
CA ASN A 56 6.50 8.63 -3.42
C ASN A 56 5.28 7.69 -3.44
N ARG A 57 4.51 7.63 -2.36
CA ARG A 57 3.27 6.84 -2.29
C ARG A 57 2.17 7.45 -3.17
N LEU A 58 1.22 6.60 -3.57
CA LEU A 58 0.05 7.02 -4.34
C LEU A 58 -0.71 8.17 -3.65
N ALA A 59 -1.29 9.05 -4.46
CA ALA A 59 -2.13 10.14 -3.97
C ALA A 59 -3.26 9.58 -3.08
N ASN A 60 -3.53 10.24 -1.94
CA ASN A 60 -4.54 9.86 -0.95
C ASN A 60 -4.28 8.53 -0.19
N ALA A 61 -3.10 7.91 -0.35
CA ALA A 61 -2.68 6.81 0.52
C ALA A 61 -2.28 7.33 1.91
N HIS A 62 -2.51 6.54 2.95
CA HIS A 62 -2.07 6.80 4.33
C HIS A 62 -1.15 5.68 4.81
N MET A 63 0.02 6.05 5.32
CA MET A 63 0.88 5.08 6.03
C MET A 63 0.23 4.76 7.37
N VAL A 64 -0.09 3.49 7.58
CA VAL A 64 -0.63 2.98 8.84
C VAL A 64 0.43 2.15 9.55
N PRO A 65 0.45 2.08 10.90
CA PRO A 65 1.46 1.34 11.65
C PRO A 65 1.58 -0.12 11.20
N ALA A 66 0.43 -0.78 11.02
CA ALA A 66 0.32 -2.11 10.44
C ALA A 66 -1.02 -2.25 9.69
N GLY A 67 -1.01 -2.95 8.56
CA GLY A 67 -2.21 -3.18 7.75
C GLY A 67 -3.30 -3.92 8.52
N ILE A 68 -2.92 -4.95 9.28
CA ILE A 68 -3.85 -5.72 10.11
C ILE A 68 -4.55 -4.86 11.17
N VAL A 69 -3.84 -3.88 11.75
CA VAL A 69 -4.43 -2.95 12.71
C VAL A 69 -5.46 -2.06 12.02
N ALA A 70 -5.14 -1.53 10.83
CA ALA A 70 -6.09 -0.72 10.07
C ALA A 70 -7.35 -1.51 9.67
N VAL A 71 -7.19 -2.76 9.22
CA VAL A 71 -8.32 -3.63 8.87
C VAL A 71 -9.19 -3.92 10.09
N ASN A 72 -8.60 -4.33 11.22
CA ASN A 72 -9.35 -4.62 12.44
C ASN A 72 -10.11 -3.39 12.95
N ARG A 73 -9.47 -2.21 12.94
CA ARG A 73 -10.12 -0.95 13.34
C ARG A 73 -11.25 -0.54 12.40
N ALA A 74 -11.20 -0.91 11.13
CA ALA A 74 -12.30 -0.74 10.20
C ALA A 74 -13.44 -1.73 10.51
N GLN A 75 -13.14 -3.00 10.75
CA GLN A 75 -14.15 -3.99 11.12
C GLN A 75 -14.88 -3.62 12.42
N GLU A 76 -14.16 -3.13 13.44
CA GLU A 76 -14.75 -2.60 14.68
C GLU A 76 -15.75 -1.45 14.44
N ARG A 77 -15.64 -0.75 13.30
CA ARG A 77 -16.53 0.35 12.89
C ARG A 77 -17.64 -0.12 11.94
N GLY A 78 -17.83 -1.43 11.78
CA GLY A 78 -18.88 -2.01 10.95
C GLY A 78 -18.52 -2.17 9.47
N TYR A 79 -17.26 -2.03 9.09
CA TYR A 79 -16.83 -2.31 7.72
C TYR A 79 -16.71 -3.82 7.48
N SER A 80 -17.28 -4.31 6.39
CA SER A 80 -17.06 -5.69 5.93
C SER A 80 -15.65 -5.88 5.40
N PHE A 81 -15.05 -7.01 5.72
CA PHE A 81 -13.75 -7.40 5.20
C PHE A 81 -13.89 -8.26 3.95
N VAL A 82 -13.16 -7.90 2.90
CA VAL A 82 -13.02 -8.69 1.68
C VAL A 82 -11.54 -8.83 1.39
N VAL A 83 -11.10 -10.06 1.16
CA VAL A 83 -9.75 -10.37 0.70
C VAL A 83 -9.82 -10.82 -0.75
N ALA A 84 -8.91 -10.30 -1.58
CA ALA A 84 -8.63 -10.84 -2.89
C ALA A 84 -7.39 -11.73 -2.76
N VAL A 85 -7.53 -13.00 -3.14
CA VAL A 85 -6.45 -14.00 -3.21
C VAL A 85 -6.01 -14.13 -4.65
#